data_AF-A0AAE1YMT5-F1
#
_entry.id   AF-A0AAE1YMT5-F1
#
_cell.length_a   1.000
_cell.length_b   1.000
_cell.length_c   1.000
_cell.angle_alpha   90.00
_cell.angle_beta   90.00
_cell.angle_gamma   90.00
#
_symmetry.space_group_name_H-M   'P 1'
#
loop_
_entity.id
_entity.type
_entity.pdbx_description
1 polymer ?
#
loop_
_entity_poly.entity_id
_entity_poly.type
_entity_poly.pdbx_seq_one_letter_code
_entity_poly.pdbx_strand_id
1 'polypeptide(L)'
;MTVIISENGQKVGFKALKQRSEMHLISAKSMTKLVSEGSYGFVGQLHSISVVFPTEMSFSSHDHSDKTDLDQLLAFYGDIFLEPQGLPPRRDIEHQIVLKQDAIPKKMHLYRYSYAQKGRLSPLS
;
A
#
# COMPACT_ATOMS: atom_id res chain seq x y z
N MET A 1 -19.84 16.08 -19.58
CA MET A 1 -20.34 14.82 -18.98
C MET A 1 -21.66 15.12 -18.29
N THR A 2 -22.68 14.26 -18.42
CA THR A 2 -23.92 14.37 -17.63
C THR A 2 -24.11 13.06 -16.89
N VAL A 3 -24.31 13.11 -15.58
CA VAL A 3 -24.61 11.94 -14.74
C VAL A 3 -26.11 11.96 -14.45
N ILE A 4 -26.82 10.87 -14.69
CA ILE A 4 -28.25 10.75 -14.41
C ILE A 4 -28.41 9.73 -13.29
N ILE A 5 -29.11 10.11 -12.23
CA ILE A 5 -29.45 9.20 -11.13
C ILE A 5 -30.97 9.10 -11.05
N SER A 6 -31.45 7.90 -10.74
CA SER A 6 -32.86 7.62 -10.48
C SER A 6 -33.05 7.13 -9.05
N GLU A 7 -33.92 7.81 -8.29
CA GLU A 7 -34.33 7.41 -6.94
C GLU A 7 -35.86 7.58 -6.84
N ASN A 8 -36.55 6.58 -6.29
CA ASN A 8 -38.02 6.56 -6.14
C ASN A 8 -38.81 6.90 -7.43
N GLY A 9 -38.30 6.48 -8.60
CA GLY A 9 -38.92 6.74 -9.89
C GLY A 9 -38.70 8.14 -10.47
N GLN A 10 -38.07 9.06 -9.71
CA GLN A 10 -37.67 10.37 -10.19
C GLN A 10 -36.24 10.33 -10.74
N LYS A 11 -36.03 10.89 -11.92
CA LYS A 11 -34.71 11.00 -12.57
C LYS A 11 -34.18 12.41 -12.41
N VAL A 12 -32.98 12.53 -11.85
CA VAL A 12 -32.28 13.80 -11.68
C VAL A 12 -30.99 13.77 -12.50
N GLY A 13 -30.82 14.77 -13.39
CA GLY A 13 -29.66 14.89 -14.26
C GLY A 13 -28.69 15.97 -13.77
N PHE A 14 -27.43 15.59 -13.58
CA PHE A 14 -26.34 16.45 -13.15
C PHE A 14 -25.40 16.72 -14.31
N LYS A 15 -25.35 17.97 -14.77
CA LYS A 15 -24.42 18.38 -15.84
C LYS A 15 -23.08 18.77 -15.22
N ALA A 16 -21.99 18.20 -15.73
CA ALA A 16 -20.65 18.60 -15.35
C ALA A 16 -20.38 20.05 -15.75
N LEU A 17 -19.77 20.80 -14.85
CA LEU A 17 -19.31 22.16 -15.11
C LEU A 17 -18.14 22.10 -16.09
N LYS A 18 -18.20 22.93 -17.15
CA LYS A 18 -17.15 23.04 -18.17
C LYS A 18 -16.12 24.14 -17.85
N GLN A 19 -16.41 24.99 -16.89
CA GLN A 19 -15.55 26.10 -16.46
C GLN A 19 -14.92 25.81 -15.10
N ARG A 20 -13.78 26.46 -14.84
CA ARG A 20 -13.08 26.41 -13.55
C ARG A 20 -14.03 26.94 -12.47
N SER A 21 -14.28 26.14 -11.46
CA SER A 21 -15.12 26.52 -10.31
C SER A 21 -14.25 27.07 -9.18
N GLU A 22 -14.75 28.07 -8.48
CA GLU A 22 -14.15 28.56 -7.24
C GLU A 22 -14.76 27.80 -6.06
N MET A 23 -13.89 27.40 -5.14
CA MET A 23 -14.33 26.76 -3.91
C MET A 23 -14.74 27.85 -2.91
N HIS A 24 -16.04 27.96 -2.64
CA HIS A 24 -16.55 28.89 -1.65
C HIS A 24 -16.73 28.19 -0.30
N LEU A 25 -16.19 28.81 0.76
CA LEU A 25 -16.50 28.42 2.12
C LEU A 25 -17.93 28.82 2.44
N ILE A 26 -18.75 27.87 2.91
CA ILE A 26 -20.14 28.13 3.29
C ILE A 26 -20.34 27.93 4.78
N SER A 27 -21.18 28.80 5.37
CA SER A 27 -21.55 28.69 6.78
C SER A 27 -22.50 27.52 7.03
N ALA A 28 -22.54 27.01 8.25
CA ALA A 28 -23.52 25.98 8.65
C ALA A 28 -24.97 26.42 8.39
N LYS A 29 -25.30 27.70 8.64
CA LYS A 29 -26.64 28.27 8.37
C LYS A 29 -27.00 28.27 6.87
N SER A 30 -26.02 28.46 6.00
CA SER A 30 -26.19 28.38 4.56
C SER A 30 -26.31 26.92 4.11
N MET A 31 -25.53 26.02 4.71
CA MET A 31 -25.59 24.58 4.46
C MET A 31 -26.97 24.01 4.80
N THR A 32 -27.55 24.37 5.94
CA THR A 32 -28.89 23.89 6.33
C THR A 32 -29.99 24.31 5.35
N LYS A 33 -29.82 25.45 4.66
CA LYS A 33 -30.74 25.86 3.58
C LYS A 33 -30.54 25.06 2.30
N LEU A 34 -29.32 24.60 2.02
CA LEU A 34 -29.02 23.76 0.86
C LEU A 34 -29.52 22.32 1.03
N VAL A 35 -29.59 21.84 2.29
CA VAL A 35 -30.07 20.49 2.65
C VAL A 35 -31.53 20.55 3.16
N SER A 36 -32.33 21.51 2.69
CA SER A 36 -33.75 21.56 3.01
C SER A 36 -34.55 20.45 2.34
N GLU A 37 -35.75 20.16 2.84
CA GLU A 37 -36.67 19.19 2.24
C GLU A 37 -36.87 19.45 0.74
N GLY A 38 -36.77 18.38 -0.07
CA GLY A 38 -36.90 18.44 -1.53
C GLY A 38 -35.63 18.84 -2.30
N SER A 39 -34.52 19.12 -1.60
CA SER A 39 -33.21 19.34 -2.23
C SER A 39 -32.45 18.02 -2.38
N TYR A 40 -31.81 17.82 -3.53
CA TYR A 40 -31.02 16.63 -3.86
C TYR A 40 -29.64 17.03 -4.35
N GLY A 41 -28.60 16.35 -3.87
CA GLY A 41 -27.21 16.65 -4.26
C GLY A 41 -26.24 15.58 -3.77
N PHE A 42 -24.95 15.80 -4.00
CA PHE A 42 -23.88 14.93 -3.53
C PHE A 42 -22.98 15.65 -2.54
N VAL A 43 -22.54 14.92 -1.51
CA VAL A 43 -21.50 15.37 -0.59
C VAL A 43 -20.23 14.58 -0.89
N GLY A 44 -19.19 15.28 -1.33
CA GLY A 44 -17.85 14.73 -1.50
C GLY A 44 -16.94 15.24 -0.39
N GLN A 45 -16.25 14.34 0.30
CA GLN A 45 -15.25 14.70 1.31
C GLN A 45 -13.85 14.54 0.73
N LEU A 46 -13.11 15.65 0.64
CA LEU A 46 -11.72 15.65 0.19
C LEU A 46 -10.79 15.59 1.41
N HIS A 47 -9.94 14.57 1.44
CA HIS A 47 -8.87 14.45 2.43
C HIS A 47 -7.54 14.71 1.75
N SER A 48 -6.74 15.63 2.30
CA SER A 48 -5.35 15.79 1.92
C SER A 48 -4.50 15.00 2.90
N ILE A 49 -3.76 14.01 2.41
CA ILE A 49 -2.74 13.32 3.19
C ILE A 49 -1.40 13.92 2.79
N SER A 50 -0.79 14.67 3.71
CA SER A 50 0.57 15.18 3.53
C SER A 50 1.52 14.25 4.26
N VAL A 51 2.34 13.52 3.50
CA VAL A 51 3.45 12.76 4.06
C VAL A 51 4.58 13.76 4.31
N VAL A 52 4.75 14.15 5.56
CA VAL A 52 5.92 14.92 5.97
C VAL A 52 7.07 13.94 6.08
N PHE A 53 7.92 13.91 5.05
CA PHE A 53 9.24 13.33 5.19
C PHE A 53 10.04 14.30 6.05
N PRO A 54 10.55 13.89 7.24
CA PRO A 54 11.44 14.74 8.00
C PRO A 54 12.66 15.03 7.13
N THR A 55 12.67 16.22 6.55
CA THR A 55 13.83 16.81 5.92
C THR A 55 14.80 17.08 7.05
N GLU A 56 15.91 16.34 7.07
CA GLU A 56 17.14 16.65 7.80
C GLU A 56 16.93 17.47 9.09
N MET A 57 16.70 16.76 10.19
CA MET A 57 17.21 17.14 11.52
C MET A 57 16.95 18.59 11.99
N SER A 58 15.75 18.85 12.50
CA SER A 58 15.58 19.77 13.63
C SER A 58 14.39 19.34 14.49
N PHE A 59 14.68 18.55 15.52
CA PHE A 59 13.73 18.21 16.56
C PHE A 59 13.48 19.44 17.43
N SER A 60 12.49 20.27 17.09
CA SER A 60 11.88 21.17 18.05
C SER A 60 10.73 20.45 18.77
N SER A 61 10.99 20.19 20.05
CA SER A 61 10.06 19.87 21.14
C SER A 61 8.55 19.85 20.80
N HIS A 62 8.09 18.69 20.35
CA HIS A 62 6.73 18.22 20.61
C HIS A 62 6.81 16.84 21.25
N ASP A 63 5.98 16.72 22.28
CA ASP A 63 5.90 15.76 23.38
C ASP A 63 6.83 14.54 23.34
N HIS A 64 7.60 14.38 24.43
CA HIS A 64 8.74 13.46 24.53
C HIS A 64 8.35 12.01 24.88
N SER A 65 7.08 11.61 24.79
CA SER A 65 6.65 10.25 25.18
C SER A 65 6.77 9.20 24.08
N ASP A 66 6.61 9.58 22.81
CA ASP A 66 6.36 8.58 21.74
C ASP A 66 7.62 8.17 20.98
N LYS A 67 8.68 9.00 20.99
CA LYS A 67 9.96 8.66 20.34
C LYS A 67 10.70 7.58 21.10
N THR A 68 10.61 7.63 22.43
CA THR A 68 11.22 6.63 23.31
C THR A 68 10.71 5.22 23.07
N ASP A 69 9.43 5.05 22.71
CA ASP A 69 8.86 3.72 22.47
C ASP A 69 9.35 3.12 21.14
N LEU A 70 9.38 3.93 20.09
CA LEU A 70 9.88 3.50 18.78
C LEU A 70 11.39 3.23 18.81
N ASP A 71 12.18 4.11 19.45
CA ASP A 71 13.63 3.92 19.57
C ASP A 71 13.95 2.65 20.39
N GLN A 72 13.17 2.36 21.43
CA GLN A 72 13.27 1.11 22.20
C GLN A 72 12.90 -0.11 21.36
N LEU A 73 11.84 -0.03 20.55
CA LEU A 73 11.41 -1.11 19.66
C LEU A 73 12.46 -1.44 18.60
N LEU A 74 13.03 -0.40 17.98
CA LEU A 74 14.11 -0.57 16.99
C LEU A 74 15.37 -1.15 17.62
N ALA A 75 15.72 -0.71 18.84
CA ALA A 75 16.85 -1.29 19.57
C ALA A 75 16.61 -2.76 19.93
N PHE A 76 15.38 -3.12 20.32
CA PHE A 76 15.00 -4.50 20.66
C PHE A 76 15.13 -5.46 19.47
N TYR A 77 14.78 -5.00 18.27
CA TYR A 77 14.86 -5.79 17.01
C TYR A 77 16.06 -5.43 16.13
N GLY A 78 17.12 -4.87 16.72
CA GLY A 78 18.31 -4.46 15.97
C GLY A 78 19.00 -5.62 15.25
N ASP A 79 18.85 -6.84 15.76
CA ASP A 79 19.38 -8.08 15.21
C ASP A 79 18.78 -8.45 13.85
N ILE A 80 17.52 -8.10 13.58
CA ILE A 80 16.85 -8.35 12.29
C ILE A 80 17.55 -7.63 11.13
N PHE A 81 18.20 -6.50 11.42
CA PHE A 81 18.89 -5.68 10.42
C PHE A 81 20.36 -6.04 10.26
N LEU A 82 20.90 -6.94 11.09
CA LEU A 82 22.26 -7.44 10.95
C LEU A 82 22.35 -8.43 9.78
N GLU A 83 23.54 -8.53 9.20
CA GLU A 83 23.81 -9.55 8.19
C GLU A 83 23.65 -10.95 8.81
N PRO A 84 22.77 -11.81 8.26
CA PRO A 84 22.49 -13.12 8.85
C PRO A 84 23.74 -14.00 8.78
N GLN A 85 24.23 -14.40 9.96
CA GLN A 85 25.38 -15.27 10.08
C GLN A 85 24.94 -16.74 10.02
N GLY A 86 24.84 -17.28 8.82
CA GLY A 86 24.63 -18.70 8.58
C GLY A 86 23.29 -19.05 7.93
N LEU A 87 22.91 -20.32 8.06
CA LEU A 87 21.69 -20.83 7.43
C LEU A 87 20.44 -20.36 8.19
N PRO A 88 19.32 -20.12 7.49
CA PRO A 88 18.04 -19.86 8.15
C PRO A 88 17.69 -20.95 9.17
N PRO A 89 16.99 -20.61 10.26
CA PRO A 89 16.55 -21.60 11.24
C PRO A 89 15.68 -22.67 10.58
N ARG A 90 15.75 -23.89 11.12
CA ARG A 90 14.87 -24.98 10.69
C ARG A 90 13.42 -24.60 10.98
N ARG A 91 12.54 -24.82 10.01
CA ARG A 91 11.09 -24.61 10.15
C ARG A 91 10.45 -25.95 10.51
N ASP A 92 9.40 -25.91 11.34
CA ASP A 92 8.63 -27.10 11.71
C ASP A 92 7.73 -27.62 10.58
N ILE A 93 7.58 -26.82 9.51
CA ILE A 93 6.77 -27.16 8.34
C ILE A 93 7.67 -27.75 7.27
N GLU A 94 7.39 -29.00 6.92
CA GLU A 94 7.97 -29.64 5.74
C GLU A 94 7.03 -29.42 4.54
N HIS A 95 7.51 -28.73 3.51
CA HIS A 95 6.73 -28.54 2.29
C HIS A 95 6.71 -29.82 1.46
N GLN A 96 5.52 -30.32 1.14
CA GLN A 96 5.35 -31.48 0.26
C GLN A 96 4.91 -31.06 -1.14
N ILE A 97 5.58 -31.59 -2.17
CA ILE A 97 5.16 -31.46 -3.56
C ILE A 97 4.23 -32.63 -3.88
N VAL A 98 2.93 -32.38 -3.94
CA VAL A 98 1.93 -33.40 -4.31
C VAL A 98 1.94 -33.61 -5.82
N LEU A 99 2.20 -34.84 -6.26
CA LEU A 99 2.17 -35.19 -7.69
C LEU A 99 0.74 -35.47 -8.14
N LYS A 100 0.45 -35.20 -9.42
CA LYS A 100 -0.78 -35.69 -10.05
C LYS A 100 -0.76 -37.22 -10.12
N GLN A 101 -1.95 -37.82 -10.12
CA GLN A 101 -2.11 -39.25 -10.34
C GLN A 101 -1.46 -39.63 -11.69
N ASP A 102 -0.69 -40.72 -11.70
CA ASP A 102 0.07 -41.23 -12.85
C ASP A 102 1.23 -40.34 -13.35
N ALA A 103 1.75 -39.43 -12.51
CA ALA A 103 2.92 -38.64 -12.86
C ALA A 103 4.16 -39.52 -13.07
N ILE A 104 4.76 -39.44 -14.26
CA ILE A 104 5.98 -40.17 -14.63
C ILE A 104 7.20 -39.26 -14.42
N PRO A 105 8.23 -39.70 -13.65
CA PRO A 105 9.46 -38.93 -13.48
C PRO A 105 10.17 -38.68 -14.81
N LYS A 106 10.40 -37.42 -15.15
CA LYS A 106 11.12 -37.04 -16.37
C LYS A 106 12.62 -37.04 -16.13
N LYS A 107 13.33 -37.99 -16.74
CA LYS A 107 14.80 -37.97 -16.79
C LYS A 107 15.25 -37.04 -17.92
N MET A 108 15.88 -35.91 -17.58
CA MET A 108 16.52 -35.01 -18.56
C MET A 108 18.04 -35.02 -18.39
N HIS A 109 18.77 -34.99 -19.51
CA HIS A 109 20.21 -34.82 -19.48
C HIS A 109 20.56 -33.39 -19.06
N LEU A 110 21.59 -33.26 -18.23
CA LEU A 110 22.13 -31.96 -17.86
C LEU A 110 22.67 -31.25 -19.10
N TYR A 111 22.39 -29.96 -19.24
CA TYR A 111 22.94 -29.15 -20.32
C TYR A 111 24.46 -29.01 -20.19
N ARG A 112 25.16 -29.00 -21.33
CA ARG A 112 26.60 -28.72 -21.36
C ARG A 112 26.82 -27.22 -21.17
N TYR A 113 27.53 -26.85 -20.11
CA TYR A 113 27.95 -25.48 -19.88
C TYR A 113 29.28 -25.20 -20.58
N SER A 114 29.45 -23.97 -21.07
CA SER A 114 30.76 -23.49 -21.52
C SER A 114 31.70 -23.29 -20.33
N TYR A 115 33.02 -23.31 -20.59
CA TYR A 115 34.03 -23.10 -19.54
C TYR A 115 33.83 -21.79 -18.77
N ALA A 116 33.48 -20.71 -19.48
CA ALA A 116 33.21 -19.40 -18.89
C ALA A 116 31.98 -19.38 -17.96
N GLN A 117 30.98 -20.23 -18.20
CA GLN A 117 29.78 -20.34 -17.35
C GLN A 117 30.03 -21.22 -16.14
N LYS A 118 30.83 -22.29 -16.29
CA LYS A 118 31.14 -23.22 -15.20
C LYS A 118 31.80 -22.50 -14.02
N GLY A 119 32.76 -21.62 -14.30
CA GLY A 119 33.49 -20.87 -13.26
C GLY A 119 32.62 -19.90 -12.44
N ARG A 120 31.44 -19.49 -12.94
CA ARG A 120 30.50 -18.63 -12.21
C ARG A 120 29.52 -19.38 -11.33
N LEU A 121 29.27 -20.65 -11.65
CA LEU A 121 28.28 -21.50 -10.97
C LEU A 121 28.91 -22.38 -9.89
N SER A 122 30.22 -22.64 -9.99
CA SER A 122 30.97 -23.31 -8.94
C SER A 122 31.36 -22.30 -7.85
N PRO A 123 31.14 -22.61 -6.55
CA PRO A 123 31.70 -21.80 -5.48
C PRO A 123 33.22 -21.74 -5.66
N LEU A 124 33.80 -20.55 -5.52
CA LEU A 124 35.24 -20.38 -5.44
C LEU A 124 35.72 -21.14 -4.20
N SER A 125 36.41 -22.26 -4.43
CA SER A 125 37.06 -23.05 -3.39
C SER A 125 38.38 -22.42 -2.96
#